data_AF-A0A4Q2Y1Z8-F1
#
_entry.id   AF-A0A4Q2Y1Z8-F1
#
_cell.length_a   1.000
_cell.length_b   1.000
_cell.length_c   1.000
_cell.angle_alpha   90.00
_cell.angle_beta   90.00
_cell.angle_gamma   90.00
#
_symmetry.space_group_name_H-M   'P 1'
#
loop_
_entity.id
_entity.type
_entity.pdbx_description
1 polymer ?
#
loop_
_entity_poly.entity_id
_entity_poly.type
_entity_poly.pdbx_seq_one_letter_code
_entity_poly.pdbx_strand_id
1 'polypeptide(L)'
;HVPGGVGVLELSITKLVGTALPSAWLAAALLSYRLLYYLIPFVIAASWMGVREVWSHRVHLVRGAEIFGNVWRKLGPRMGVLLALTGGFFLMLSANTPMEPLRREWLMEHVPLLFVETSHFLSSIAGLALIIVARGLQRRVHAAWWAALALSLSGVVFSLLKGVDYEESIILALLFLCLLPFGEHFHRHAAVWSRRFTLEWWLLLGGLAGVSVWLGFFTSRHGEYQNDLWWSFSFEADASRFLRAQVGVAVLLIGVILAQCLRRTPRSQAAPPDPVSMEKVKCLVESSLQCQSHLALLGDKKFHFSESGGSFVMYGEQGRSRVVMGDPVGREDEWDDLLWSFNEKAEDDG
;
A
#
# COMPACT_ATOMS: atom_id res chain seq x y z
N HIS A 1 -39.98 -35.12 -1.27
CA HIS A 1 -39.92 -34.11 -0.20
C HIS A 1 -39.15 -32.91 -0.72
N VAL A 2 -39.79 -31.74 -0.84
CA VAL A 2 -39.12 -30.51 -1.27
C VAL A 2 -38.61 -29.78 -0.01
N PRO A 3 -37.33 -29.43 0.09
CA PRO A 3 -36.80 -28.74 1.25
C PRO A 3 -37.55 -27.43 1.49
N GLY A 4 -38.03 -27.23 2.73
CA GLY A 4 -38.81 -26.05 3.13
C GLY A 4 -40.22 -25.95 2.54
N GLY A 5 -40.75 -27.00 1.88
CA GLY A 5 -42.08 -26.97 1.26
C GLY A 5 -42.21 -25.97 0.10
N VAL A 6 -41.07 -25.52 -0.43
CA VAL A 6 -40.97 -24.45 -1.43
C VAL A 6 -41.74 -24.83 -2.70
N GLY A 7 -42.64 -23.97 -3.14
CA GLY A 7 -43.49 -24.15 -4.31
C GLY A 7 -44.77 -24.92 -4.00
N VAL A 8 -44.71 -25.96 -3.17
CA VAL A 8 -45.91 -26.78 -2.86
C VAL A 8 -46.88 -26.00 -1.97
N LEU A 9 -46.38 -25.31 -0.94
CA LEU A 9 -47.21 -24.51 -0.03
C LEU A 9 -47.81 -23.30 -0.75
N GLU A 10 -47.01 -22.61 -1.56
CA GLU A 10 -47.45 -21.46 -2.36
C GLU A 10 -48.52 -21.86 -3.38
N LEU A 11 -48.32 -22.97 -4.10
CA LEU A 11 -49.31 -23.49 -5.04
C LEU A 11 -50.61 -23.90 -4.35
N SER A 12 -50.52 -24.52 -3.17
CA SER A 12 -51.69 -24.96 -2.40
C SER A 12 -52.52 -23.77 -1.93
N ILE A 13 -51.88 -22.78 -1.31
CA ILE A 13 -52.55 -21.58 -0.78
C ILE A 13 -53.11 -20.72 -1.93
N THR A 14 -52.37 -20.58 -3.03
CA THR A 14 -52.84 -19.85 -4.22
C THR A 14 -54.05 -20.53 -4.85
N LYS A 15 -54.10 -21.87 -4.91
CA LYS A 15 -55.26 -22.60 -5.45
C LYS A 15 -56.49 -22.54 -4.54
N LEU A 16 -56.30 -22.50 -3.22
CA LEU A 16 -57.39 -22.46 -2.24
C LEU A 16 -57.99 -21.06 -2.05
N VAL A 17 -57.16 -20.01 -2.10
CA VAL A 17 -57.54 -18.64 -1.70
C VAL A 17 -57.39 -17.62 -2.83
N GLY A 18 -56.79 -18.01 -3.97
CA GLY A 18 -56.50 -17.10 -5.08
C GLY A 18 -57.71 -16.48 -5.78
N THR A 19 -58.93 -16.99 -5.55
CA THR A 19 -60.18 -16.39 -6.04
C THR A 19 -60.79 -15.36 -5.07
N ALA A 20 -60.34 -15.32 -3.81
CA ALA A 20 -60.90 -14.46 -2.76
C ALA A 20 -60.06 -13.21 -2.49
N LEU A 21 -58.78 -13.19 -2.88
CA LEU A 21 -57.85 -12.08 -2.63
C LEU A 21 -57.07 -11.69 -3.89
N PRO A 22 -56.73 -10.41 -4.08
CA PRO A 22 -55.83 -10.00 -5.15
C PRO A 22 -54.45 -10.65 -4.99
N SER A 23 -53.87 -11.08 -6.09
CA SER A 23 -52.60 -11.84 -6.14
C SER A 23 -51.43 -11.16 -5.42
N ALA A 24 -51.38 -9.83 -5.43
CA ALA A 24 -50.35 -9.03 -4.75
C ALA A 24 -50.36 -9.20 -3.22
N TRP A 25 -51.55 -9.24 -2.61
CA TRP A 25 -51.70 -9.40 -1.15
C TRP A 25 -51.33 -10.82 -0.72
N LEU A 26 -51.67 -11.82 -1.54
CA LEU A 26 -51.35 -13.22 -1.30
C LEU A 26 -49.84 -13.47 -1.39
N ALA A 27 -49.16 -12.88 -2.38
CA ALA A 27 -47.71 -12.92 -2.49
C ALA A 27 -47.01 -12.24 -1.31
N ALA A 28 -47.51 -11.07 -0.89
CA ALA A 28 -46.99 -10.35 0.28
C ALA A 28 -47.11 -11.19 1.55
N ALA A 29 -48.28 -11.80 1.80
CA ALA A 29 -48.51 -12.65 2.97
C ALA A 29 -47.59 -13.89 3.01
N LEU A 30 -47.39 -14.56 1.86
CA LEU A 30 -46.50 -15.73 1.76
C LEU A 30 -45.03 -15.35 1.97
N LEU A 31 -44.60 -14.20 1.46
CA LEU A 31 -43.26 -13.67 1.69
C LEU A 31 -43.06 -13.27 3.15
N SER A 32 -44.02 -12.58 3.77
CA SER A 32 -43.98 -12.23 5.19
C SER A 32 -43.91 -13.49 6.06
N TYR A 33 -44.68 -14.53 5.73
CA TYR A 33 -44.59 -15.83 6.40
C TYR A 33 -43.18 -16.42 6.30
N ARG A 34 -42.56 -16.44 5.11
CA ARG A 34 -41.19 -16.96 4.95
C ARG A 34 -40.14 -16.16 5.72
N LEU A 35 -40.27 -14.84 5.73
CA LEU A 35 -39.40 -13.95 6.50
C LEU A 35 -39.48 -14.24 8.00
N LEU A 36 -40.70 -14.28 8.53
CA LEU A 36 -40.94 -14.42 9.97
C LEU A 36 -40.65 -15.84 10.48
N TYR A 37 -41.04 -16.88 9.75
CA TYR A 37 -40.94 -18.26 10.22
C TYR A 37 -39.64 -18.97 9.85
N TYR A 38 -38.98 -18.59 8.74
CA TYR A 38 -37.76 -19.27 8.29
C TYR A 38 -36.53 -18.38 8.42
N LEU A 39 -36.57 -17.16 7.88
CA LEU A 39 -35.36 -16.33 7.79
C LEU A 39 -34.94 -15.75 9.14
N ILE A 40 -35.86 -15.14 9.89
CA ILE A 40 -35.52 -14.50 11.17
C ILE A 40 -34.97 -15.53 12.19
N PRO A 41 -35.63 -16.67 12.44
CA PRO A 41 -35.11 -17.67 13.37
C PRO A 41 -33.76 -18.24 12.93
N PHE A 42 -33.57 -18.43 11.62
CA PHE A 42 -32.28 -18.88 11.07
C PHE A 42 -31.16 -17.88 11.32
N VAL A 43 -31.39 -16.59 11.06
CA VAL A 43 -30.39 -15.54 11.29
C VAL A 43 -30.06 -15.45 12.78
N ILE A 44 -31.06 -15.48 13.66
CA ILE A 44 -30.84 -15.46 15.11
C ILE A 44 -30.00 -16.67 15.55
N ALA A 45 -30.33 -17.88 15.08
CA ALA A 45 -29.58 -19.08 15.42
C ALA A 45 -28.14 -19.05 14.88
N ALA A 46 -27.94 -18.60 13.64
CA ALA A 46 -26.63 -18.47 13.01
C ALA A 46 -25.77 -17.42 13.73
N SER A 47 -26.34 -16.25 14.06
CA SER A 47 -25.66 -15.22 14.84
C SER A 47 -25.31 -15.71 16.25
N TRP A 48 -26.24 -16.37 16.93
CA TRP A 48 -25.99 -16.93 18.26
C TRP A 48 -24.88 -18.00 18.25
N MET A 49 -24.89 -18.87 17.24
CA MET A 49 -23.85 -19.88 17.03
C MET A 49 -22.50 -19.23 16.73
N GLY A 50 -22.45 -18.21 15.87
CA GLY A 50 -21.23 -17.44 15.58
C GLY A 50 -20.66 -16.74 16.82
N VAL A 51 -21.52 -16.10 17.62
CA VAL A 51 -21.12 -15.47 18.89
C VAL A 51 -20.60 -16.51 19.88
N ARG A 52 -21.27 -17.66 19.98
CA ARG A 52 -20.87 -18.75 20.88
C ARG A 52 -19.53 -19.36 20.47
N GLU A 53 -19.30 -19.58 19.18
CA GLU A 53 -18.05 -20.10 18.62
C GLU A 53 -16.87 -19.17 18.95
N VAL A 54 -17.06 -17.86 18.76
CA VAL A 54 -16.08 -16.82 19.11
C VAL A 54 -15.81 -16.77 20.62
N TRP A 55 -16.81 -17.06 21.44
CA TRP A 55 -16.69 -17.02 22.90
C TRP A 55 -16.10 -18.31 23.49
N SER A 56 -16.45 -19.49 22.95
CA SER A 56 -16.00 -20.79 23.47
C SER A 56 -14.59 -21.19 23.00
N HIS A 57 -14.16 -20.75 21.80
CA HIS A 57 -12.89 -21.18 21.21
C HIS A 57 -11.80 -20.09 21.24
N ARG A 58 -11.84 -19.18 22.23
CA ARG A 58 -10.83 -18.12 22.45
C ARG A 58 -9.39 -18.65 22.43
N VAL A 59 -9.12 -19.86 22.93
CA VAL A 59 -7.76 -20.46 22.99
C VAL A 59 -7.28 -20.98 21.62
N HIS A 60 -8.16 -21.53 20.79
CA HIS A 60 -7.82 -21.95 19.42
C HIS A 60 -7.75 -20.77 18.46
N LEU A 61 -8.56 -19.73 18.67
CA LEU A 61 -8.42 -18.44 17.99
C LEU A 61 -7.10 -17.76 18.35
N VAL A 62 -6.62 -17.84 19.61
CA VAL A 62 -5.31 -17.30 20.00
C VAL A 62 -4.16 -18.08 19.35
N ARG A 63 -4.17 -19.42 19.35
CA ARG A 63 -3.13 -20.19 18.62
C ARG A 63 -3.19 -19.98 17.11
N GLY A 64 -4.38 -19.92 16.53
CA GLY A 64 -4.59 -19.60 15.12
C GLY A 64 -4.12 -18.18 14.78
N ALA A 65 -4.41 -17.21 15.65
CA ALA A 65 -3.96 -15.82 15.51
C ALA A 65 -2.46 -15.65 15.78
N GLU A 66 -1.84 -16.48 16.61
CA GLU A 66 -0.38 -16.49 16.83
C GLU A 66 0.36 -17.10 15.63
N ILE A 67 -0.13 -18.22 15.08
CA ILE A 67 0.43 -18.82 13.86
C ILE A 67 0.20 -17.87 12.68
N PHE A 68 -1.02 -17.36 12.51
CA PHE A 68 -1.35 -16.37 11.48
C PHE A 68 -0.51 -15.12 11.69
N GLY A 69 -0.40 -14.59 12.91
CA GLY A 69 0.42 -13.42 13.24
C GLY A 69 1.90 -13.64 12.97
N ASN A 70 2.45 -14.83 13.19
CA ASN A 70 3.84 -15.15 12.88
C ASN A 70 4.09 -15.25 11.36
N VAL A 71 3.15 -15.86 10.62
CA VAL A 71 3.20 -15.90 9.15
C VAL A 71 3.01 -14.49 8.58
N TRP A 72 2.05 -13.73 9.09
CA TRP A 72 1.73 -12.37 8.69
C TRP A 72 2.89 -11.43 8.98
N ARG A 73 3.60 -11.57 10.11
CA ARG A 73 4.83 -10.80 10.39
C ARG A 73 5.98 -11.11 9.42
N LYS A 74 6.15 -12.38 9.05
CA LYS A 74 7.19 -12.80 8.09
C LYS A 74 6.86 -12.38 6.65
N LEU A 75 5.61 -12.46 6.24
CA LEU A 75 5.15 -12.12 4.89
C LEU A 75 4.77 -10.65 4.73
N GLY A 76 4.48 -9.95 5.82
CA GLY A 76 3.85 -8.63 5.84
C GLY A 76 4.55 -7.59 4.96
N PRO A 77 5.86 -7.36 5.12
CA PRO A 77 6.59 -6.43 4.27
C PRO A 77 6.54 -6.82 2.78
N ARG A 78 6.63 -8.12 2.44
CA ARG A 78 6.55 -8.59 1.04
C ARG A 78 5.16 -8.41 0.46
N MET A 79 4.13 -8.72 1.24
CA MET A 79 2.74 -8.53 0.86
C MET A 79 2.41 -7.04 0.73
N GLY A 80 2.90 -6.18 1.62
CA GLY A 80 2.72 -4.74 1.54
C GLY A 80 3.30 -4.15 0.25
N VAL A 81 4.48 -4.61 -0.17
CA VAL A 81 5.05 -4.23 -1.48
C VAL A 81 4.18 -4.71 -2.63
N LEU A 82 3.78 -5.99 -2.62
CA LEU A 82 2.97 -6.56 -3.69
C LEU A 82 1.64 -5.83 -3.82
N LEU A 83 0.94 -5.64 -2.69
CA LEU A 83 -0.31 -4.91 -2.61
C LEU A 83 -0.14 -3.47 -3.10
N ALA A 84 0.93 -2.79 -2.69
CA ALA A 84 1.18 -1.43 -3.15
C ALA A 84 1.41 -1.37 -4.67
N LEU A 85 2.20 -2.28 -5.22
CA LEU A 85 2.41 -2.37 -6.66
C LEU A 85 1.11 -2.65 -7.41
N THR A 86 0.33 -3.64 -6.97
CA THR A 86 -0.90 -4.03 -7.66
C THR A 86 -1.99 -2.97 -7.51
N GLY A 87 -2.21 -2.44 -6.31
CA GLY A 87 -3.18 -1.38 -6.04
C GLY A 87 -2.84 -0.10 -6.78
N GLY A 88 -1.56 0.31 -6.77
CA GLY A 88 -1.11 1.48 -7.49
C GLY A 88 -1.22 1.33 -9.01
N PHE A 89 -0.90 0.16 -9.54
CA PHE A 89 -1.10 -0.14 -10.96
C PHE A 89 -2.59 -0.18 -11.34
N PHE A 90 -3.43 -0.78 -10.50
CA PHE A 90 -4.87 -0.83 -10.73
C PHE A 90 -5.49 0.58 -10.76
N LEU A 91 -5.05 1.47 -9.87
CA LEU A 91 -5.42 2.89 -9.89
C LEU A 91 -5.02 3.59 -11.21
N MET A 92 -3.82 3.30 -11.72
CA MET A 92 -3.38 3.82 -13.03
C MET A 92 -4.18 3.26 -14.21
N LEU A 93 -4.64 2.00 -14.13
CA LEU A 93 -5.47 1.40 -15.17
C LEU A 93 -6.91 1.90 -15.12
N SER A 94 -7.44 2.11 -13.93
CA SER A 94 -8.77 2.70 -13.71
C SER A 94 -8.92 4.05 -14.41
N ALA A 95 -7.84 4.85 -14.51
CA ALA A 95 -7.88 6.10 -15.25
C ALA A 95 -8.28 5.94 -16.73
N ASN A 96 -8.19 4.72 -17.28
CA ASN A 96 -8.44 4.41 -18.69
C ASN A 96 -9.81 3.78 -18.95
N THR A 97 -10.55 3.38 -17.90
CA THR A 97 -11.86 2.76 -18.04
C THR A 97 -12.95 3.80 -18.22
N PRO A 98 -13.77 3.72 -19.29
CA PRO A 98 -14.88 4.63 -19.51
C PRO A 98 -15.95 4.43 -18.43
N MET A 99 -16.57 5.54 -18.01
CA MET A 99 -17.58 5.49 -16.95
C MET A 99 -18.90 4.93 -17.46
N GLU A 100 -19.41 3.91 -16.76
CA GLU A 100 -20.73 3.30 -17.00
C GLU A 100 -21.85 4.36 -17.05
N PRO A 101 -22.73 4.33 -18.07
CA PRO A 101 -23.74 5.38 -18.30
C PRO A 101 -24.71 5.55 -17.12
N LEU A 102 -25.12 4.46 -16.46
CA LEU A 102 -26.03 4.53 -15.31
C LEU A 102 -25.40 5.22 -14.09
N ARG A 103 -24.09 5.03 -13.87
CA ARG A 103 -23.36 5.70 -12.76
C ARG A 103 -23.14 7.17 -13.08
N ARG A 104 -22.89 7.47 -14.36
CA ARG A 104 -22.65 8.81 -14.86
C ARG A 104 -23.84 9.74 -14.59
N GLU A 105 -25.06 9.30 -14.87
CA GLU A 105 -26.28 10.09 -14.65
C GLU A 105 -26.46 10.48 -13.18
N TRP A 106 -26.27 9.53 -12.26
CA TRP A 106 -26.35 9.80 -10.81
C TRP A 106 -25.27 10.80 -10.34
N LEU A 107 -24.04 10.69 -10.86
CA LEU A 107 -22.94 11.60 -10.54
C LEU A 107 -23.17 13.01 -11.08
N MET A 108 -23.73 13.17 -12.28
CA MET A 108 -24.04 14.48 -12.86
C MET A 108 -25.03 15.28 -11.99
N GLU A 109 -25.95 14.59 -11.30
CA GLU A 109 -26.94 15.23 -10.42
C GLU A 109 -26.36 15.67 -9.06
N HIS A 110 -25.32 14.99 -8.55
CA HIS A 110 -24.88 15.16 -7.16
C HIS A 110 -23.47 15.75 -7.00
N VAL A 111 -22.60 15.62 -8.00
CA VAL A 111 -21.17 16.01 -7.90
C VAL A 111 -20.79 16.96 -9.04
N PRO A 112 -20.24 18.15 -8.74
CA PRO A 112 -19.77 19.06 -9.78
C PRO A 112 -18.67 18.42 -10.63
N LEU A 113 -18.71 18.63 -11.96
CA LEU A 113 -17.76 18.06 -12.93
C LEU A 113 -16.29 18.23 -12.54
N LEU A 114 -15.94 19.39 -11.97
CA LEU A 114 -14.58 19.69 -11.52
C LEU A 114 -14.06 18.66 -10.49
N PHE A 115 -14.90 18.20 -9.56
CA PHE A 115 -14.51 17.20 -8.57
C PHE A 115 -14.28 15.83 -9.20
N VAL A 116 -15.09 15.46 -10.20
CA VAL A 116 -14.94 14.19 -10.92
C VAL A 116 -13.63 14.16 -11.71
N GLU A 117 -13.35 15.20 -12.49
CA GLU A 117 -12.14 15.28 -13.31
C GLU A 117 -10.86 15.40 -12.47
N THR A 118 -10.90 16.19 -11.39
CA THR A 118 -9.76 16.28 -10.47
C THR A 118 -9.52 14.97 -9.72
N SER A 119 -10.56 14.24 -9.34
CA SER A 119 -10.43 12.92 -8.70
C SER A 119 -9.82 11.89 -9.64
N HIS A 120 -10.21 11.87 -10.92
CA HIS A 120 -9.56 11.06 -11.95
C HIS A 120 -8.06 11.34 -12.05
N PHE A 121 -7.69 12.62 -12.14
CA PHE A 121 -6.29 13.04 -12.23
C PHE A 121 -5.49 12.68 -10.98
N LEU A 122 -6.02 12.98 -9.79
CA LEU A 122 -5.40 12.69 -8.51
C LEU A 122 -5.29 11.19 -8.24
N SER A 123 -6.27 10.39 -8.66
CA SER A 123 -6.26 8.94 -8.55
C SER A 123 -5.10 8.31 -9.33
N SER A 124 -4.84 8.79 -10.55
CA SER A 124 -3.69 8.31 -11.35
C SER A 124 -2.34 8.69 -10.74
N ILE A 125 -2.22 9.92 -10.21
CA ILE A 125 -1.03 10.36 -9.47
C ILE A 125 -0.84 9.54 -8.19
N ALA A 126 -1.91 9.30 -7.45
CA ALA A 126 -1.87 8.46 -6.25
C ALA A 126 -1.43 7.04 -6.59
N GLY A 127 -1.91 6.47 -7.70
CA GLY A 127 -1.49 5.17 -8.21
C GLY A 127 0.02 5.10 -8.45
N LEU A 128 0.59 6.04 -9.22
CA LEU A 128 2.04 6.09 -9.48
C LEU A 128 2.83 6.31 -8.17
N ALA A 129 2.37 7.22 -7.31
CA ALA A 129 3.02 7.48 -6.02
C ALA A 129 3.04 6.22 -5.14
N LEU A 130 1.98 5.42 -5.16
CA LEU A 130 1.86 4.20 -4.37
C LEU A 130 2.80 3.09 -4.90
N ILE A 131 2.99 3.00 -6.23
CA ILE A 131 4.03 2.16 -6.85
C ILE A 131 5.43 2.62 -6.42
N ILE A 132 5.70 3.93 -6.43
CA ILE A 132 7.00 4.49 -6.00
C ILE A 132 7.28 4.17 -4.52
N VAL A 133 6.28 4.32 -3.66
CA VAL A 133 6.37 4.05 -2.22
C VAL A 133 6.57 2.56 -1.94
N ALA A 134 6.13 1.66 -2.82
CA ALA A 134 6.36 0.21 -2.67
C ALA A 134 7.86 -0.14 -2.52
N ARG A 135 8.77 0.62 -3.13
CA ARG A 135 10.22 0.42 -2.92
C ARG A 135 10.66 0.77 -1.49
N GLY A 136 10.07 1.80 -0.89
CA GLY A 136 10.31 2.17 0.51
C GLY A 136 9.74 1.13 1.49
N LEU A 137 8.56 0.57 1.18
CA LEU A 137 7.97 -0.55 1.92
C LEU A 137 8.87 -1.80 1.89
N GLN A 138 9.47 -2.11 0.73
CA GLN A 138 10.41 -3.24 0.59
C GLN A 138 11.61 -3.13 1.54
N ARG A 139 11.98 -1.89 1.89
CA ARG A 139 13.11 -1.53 2.73
C ARG A 139 12.72 -1.29 4.19
N ARG A 140 11.46 -1.52 4.54
CA ARG A 140 10.91 -1.36 5.89
C ARG A 140 11.02 0.07 6.45
N VAL A 141 10.96 1.08 5.58
CA VAL A 141 11.04 2.49 5.99
C VAL A 141 9.72 2.98 6.60
N HIS A 142 9.77 3.58 7.80
CA HIS A 142 8.59 4.06 8.53
C HIS A 142 7.79 5.11 7.74
N ALA A 143 8.47 6.08 7.15
CA ALA A 143 7.83 7.12 6.34
C ALA A 143 7.15 6.56 5.08
N ALA A 144 7.65 5.43 4.53
CA ALA A 144 7.04 4.79 3.37
C ALA A 144 5.71 4.11 3.75
N TRP A 145 5.63 3.54 4.95
CA TRP A 145 4.39 2.97 5.47
C TRP A 145 3.30 4.04 5.65
N TRP A 146 3.63 5.17 6.28
CA TRP A 146 2.71 6.30 6.39
C TRP A 146 2.26 6.85 5.04
N ALA A 147 3.19 7.00 4.09
CA ALA A 147 2.86 7.42 2.74
C ALA A 147 1.92 6.42 2.05
N ALA A 148 2.14 5.12 2.19
CA ALA A 148 1.27 4.08 1.62
C ALA A 148 -0.14 4.11 2.24
N LEU A 149 -0.26 4.31 3.54
CA LEU A 149 -1.56 4.47 4.21
C LEU A 149 -2.31 5.73 3.74
N ALA A 150 -1.61 6.86 3.68
CA ALA A 150 -2.21 8.11 3.22
C ALA A 150 -2.66 8.03 1.76
N LEU A 151 -1.83 7.44 0.89
CA LEU A 151 -2.12 7.28 -0.54
C LEU A 151 -3.23 6.25 -0.81
N SER A 152 -3.29 5.17 -0.02
CA SER A 152 -4.37 4.19 -0.14
C SER A 152 -5.70 4.76 0.32
N LEU A 153 -5.72 5.48 1.44
CA LEU A 153 -6.91 6.18 1.92
C LEU A 153 -7.39 7.26 0.94
N SER A 154 -6.46 8.06 0.40
CA SER A 154 -6.82 9.06 -0.62
C SER A 154 -7.32 8.40 -1.91
N GLY A 155 -6.71 7.27 -2.31
CA GLY A 155 -7.20 6.45 -3.42
C GLY A 155 -8.65 5.98 -3.25
N VAL A 156 -9.03 5.51 -2.05
CA VAL A 156 -10.43 5.17 -1.74
C VAL A 156 -11.35 6.37 -1.96
N VAL A 157 -10.98 7.54 -1.43
CA VAL A 157 -11.78 8.77 -1.58
C VAL A 157 -11.89 9.17 -3.06
N PHE A 158 -10.80 9.13 -3.82
CA PHE A 158 -10.81 9.50 -5.23
C PHE A 158 -11.61 8.53 -6.09
N SER A 159 -11.54 7.22 -5.85
CA SER A 159 -12.35 6.21 -6.57
C SER A 159 -13.85 6.37 -6.28
N LEU A 160 -14.22 6.76 -5.06
CA LEU A 160 -15.62 7.07 -4.74
C LEU A 160 -16.10 8.35 -5.44
N LEU A 161 -15.31 9.42 -5.42
CA LEU A 161 -15.66 10.72 -6.03
C LEU A 161 -15.68 10.69 -7.56
N LYS A 162 -14.87 9.82 -8.18
CA LYS A 162 -14.74 9.71 -9.63
C LYS A 162 -15.95 9.05 -10.29
N GLY A 163 -16.47 7.97 -9.71
CA GLY A 163 -17.41 7.10 -10.42
C GLY A 163 -18.23 6.19 -9.52
N VAL A 164 -18.10 6.37 -8.20
CA VAL A 164 -18.55 5.40 -7.20
C VAL A 164 -18.05 3.99 -7.55
N ASP A 165 -16.77 3.90 -7.89
CA ASP A 165 -16.12 2.64 -8.27
C ASP A 165 -15.84 1.84 -6.99
N TYR A 166 -16.88 1.12 -6.55
CA TYR A 166 -16.85 0.30 -5.34
C TYR A 166 -15.75 -0.78 -5.40
N GLU A 167 -15.48 -1.34 -6.58
CA GLU A 167 -14.46 -2.38 -6.77
C GLU A 167 -13.07 -1.86 -6.38
N GLU A 168 -12.68 -0.70 -6.91
CA GLU A 168 -11.41 -0.05 -6.60
C GLU A 168 -11.33 0.36 -5.14
N SER A 169 -12.41 0.97 -4.64
CA SER A 169 -12.51 1.46 -3.27
C SER A 169 -12.38 0.30 -2.27
N ILE A 170 -12.98 -0.86 -2.56
CA ILE A 170 -12.88 -2.07 -1.74
C ILE A 170 -11.46 -2.63 -1.77
N ILE A 171 -10.82 -2.72 -2.93
CA ILE A 171 -9.44 -3.22 -3.06
C ILE A 171 -8.46 -2.32 -2.27
N LEU A 172 -8.61 -0.99 -2.39
CA LEU A 172 -7.77 -0.03 -1.68
C LEU A 172 -8.06 0.01 -0.18
N ALA A 173 -9.32 -0.13 0.23
CA ALA A 173 -9.69 -0.27 1.64
C ALA A 173 -9.12 -1.56 2.24
N LEU A 174 -9.17 -2.67 1.51
CA LEU A 174 -8.54 -3.93 1.92
C LEU A 174 -7.02 -3.76 2.04
N LEU A 175 -6.39 -3.09 1.09
CA LEU A 175 -4.96 -2.78 1.14
C LEU A 175 -4.62 -1.94 2.36
N PHE A 176 -5.39 -0.88 2.64
CA PHE A 176 -5.24 -0.04 3.83
C PHE A 176 -5.33 -0.87 5.11
N LEU A 177 -6.39 -1.67 5.25
CA LEU A 177 -6.61 -2.55 6.41
C LEU A 177 -5.49 -3.59 6.59
N CYS A 178 -5.00 -4.16 5.49
CA CYS A 178 -3.87 -5.08 5.50
C CYS A 178 -2.57 -4.40 5.94
N LEU A 179 -2.35 -3.13 5.61
CA LEU A 179 -1.14 -2.39 5.97
C LEU A 179 -1.11 -1.90 7.43
N LEU A 180 -2.27 -1.57 8.01
CA LEU A 180 -2.39 -1.07 9.39
C LEU A 180 -1.63 -1.89 10.46
N PRO A 181 -1.77 -3.23 10.56
CA PRO A 181 -1.13 -4.00 11.63
C PRO A 181 0.39 -4.08 11.50
N PHE A 182 0.96 -3.64 10.38
CA PHE A 182 2.39 -3.72 10.14
C PHE A 182 3.18 -2.50 10.60
N GLY A 183 2.56 -1.45 11.17
CA GLY A 183 3.27 -0.24 11.61
C GLY A 183 4.47 -0.53 12.52
N GLU A 184 4.29 -1.47 13.46
CA GLU A 184 5.31 -2.01 14.37
C GLU A 184 6.42 -2.82 13.66
N HIS A 185 6.46 -2.92 12.33
CA HIS A 185 7.53 -3.61 11.60
C HIS A 185 8.32 -2.66 10.70
N PHE A 186 7.89 -1.40 10.62
CA PHE A 186 8.53 -0.34 9.87
C PHE A 186 9.21 0.62 10.85
N HIS A 187 10.20 0.15 11.60
CA HIS A 187 10.88 0.98 12.60
C HIS A 187 11.99 1.87 12.04
N ARG A 188 12.35 1.70 10.76
CA ARG A 188 13.50 2.40 10.18
C ARG A 188 13.16 3.86 9.88
N HIS A 189 13.85 4.77 10.57
CA HIS A 189 13.75 6.23 10.41
C HIS A 189 14.71 6.71 9.30
N ALA A 190 14.48 6.26 8.07
CA ALA A 190 15.21 6.76 6.90
C ALA A 190 14.28 7.58 6.00
N ALA A 191 14.84 8.50 5.22
CA ALA A 191 14.09 9.14 4.15
C ALA A 191 13.59 8.07 3.15
N VAL A 192 12.31 8.13 2.75
CA VAL A 192 11.68 7.19 1.80
C VAL A 192 12.48 7.01 0.51
N TRP A 193 13.22 8.05 0.13
CA TRP A 193 14.03 8.13 -1.09
C TRP A 193 15.54 8.23 -0.81
N SER A 194 16.06 7.67 0.29
CA SER A 194 17.48 7.79 0.64
C SER A 194 18.45 7.27 -0.44
N ARG A 195 18.00 6.34 -1.30
CA ARG A 195 18.83 5.67 -2.31
C ARG A 195 18.35 5.87 -3.75
N ARG A 196 19.31 5.78 -4.68
CA ARG A 196 19.05 5.69 -6.11
C ARG A 196 18.23 4.44 -6.45
N PHE A 197 17.30 4.59 -7.38
CA PHE A 197 16.58 3.44 -7.92
C PHE A 197 17.51 2.60 -8.79
N THR A 198 17.44 1.28 -8.61
CA THR A 198 18.13 0.32 -9.48
C THR A 198 17.54 0.38 -10.88
N LEU A 199 18.31 -0.02 -11.90
CA LEU A 199 17.83 -0.06 -13.28
C LEU A 199 16.54 -0.89 -13.40
N GLU A 200 16.47 -2.03 -12.70
CA GLU A 200 15.28 -2.88 -12.61
C GLU A 200 14.03 -2.11 -12.13
N TRP A 201 14.19 -1.19 -11.18
CA TRP A 201 13.08 -0.40 -10.66
C TRP A 201 12.62 0.68 -11.65
N TRP A 202 13.55 1.28 -12.37
CA TRP A 202 13.22 2.19 -13.47
C TRP A 202 12.49 1.47 -14.60
N LEU A 203 12.92 0.25 -14.95
CA LEU A 203 12.26 -0.59 -15.93
C LEU A 203 10.84 -0.97 -15.47
N LEU A 204 10.65 -1.29 -14.18
CA LEU A 204 9.33 -1.59 -13.63
C LEU A 204 8.40 -0.36 -13.67
N LEU A 205 8.86 0.80 -13.20
CA LEU A 205 8.08 2.05 -13.24
C LEU A 205 7.72 2.45 -14.67
N GLY A 206 8.71 2.47 -15.57
CA GLY A 206 8.51 2.79 -16.97
C GLY A 206 7.63 1.76 -17.69
N GLY A 207 7.76 0.47 -17.34
CA GLY A 207 6.93 -0.61 -17.88
C GLY A 207 5.47 -0.49 -17.47
N LEU A 208 5.18 -0.31 -16.17
CA LEU A 208 3.79 -0.16 -15.69
C LEU A 208 3.15 1.12 -16.24
N ALA A 209 3.88 2.24 -16.25
CA ALA A 209 3.40 3.48 -16.88
C ALA A 209 3.16 3.29 -18.38
N GLY A 210 4.09 2.65 -19.09
CA GLY A 210 3.97 2.35 -20.52
C GLY A 210 2.76 1.48 -20.85
N VAL A 211 2.48 0.45 -20.03
CA VAL A 211 1.28 -0.39 -20.17
C VAL A 211 0.01 0.41 -19.92
N SER A 212 -0.03 1.28 -18.90
CA SER A 212 -1.17 2.17 -18.67
C SER A 212 -1.40 3.12 -19.85
N VAL A 213 -0.35 3.75 -20.37
CA VAL A 213 -0.43 4.62 -21.56
C VAL A 213 -0.93 3.84 -22.77
N TRP A 214 -0.34 2.68 -23.06
CA TRP A 214 -0.74 1.83 -24.18
C TRP A 214 -2.20 1.39 -24.08
N LEU A 215 -2.63 0.94 -22.90
CA LEU A 215 -4.00 0.50 -22.68
C LEU A 215 -4.99 1.66 -22.87
N GLY A 216 -4.67 2.86 -22.39
CA GLY A 216 -5.53 4.02 -22.58
C GLY A 216 -5.65 4.44 -24.04
N PHE A 217 -4.56 4.41 -24.81
CA PHE A 217 -4.65 4.63 -26.27
C PHE A 217 -5.45 3.51 -26.97
N PHE A 218 -5.34 2.27 -26.50
CA PHE A 218 -6.09 1.14 -27.05
C PHE A 218 -7.59 1.26 -26.78
N THR A 219 -7.99 1.63 -25.55
CA THR A 219 -9.41 1.81 -25.18
C THR A 219 -10.01 3.02 -25.88
N SER A 220 -9.26 4.13 -25.98
CA SER A 220 -9.72 5.34 -26.66
C SER A 220 -9.78 5.23 -28.20
N ARG A 221 -9.23 4.17 -28.80
CA ARG A 221 -9.19 4.00 -30.27
C ARG A 221 -10.58 3.86 -30.94
N HIS A 222 -11.60 3.47 -30.17
CA HIS A 222 -12.96 3.25 -30.68
C HIS A 222 -13.94 4.38 -30.33
N GLY A 223 -13.52 5.35 -29.50
CA GLY A 223 -14.26 6.58 -29.28
C GLY A 223 -13.93 7.56 -30.40
N GLU A 224 -14.93 8.29 -30.91
CA GLU A 224 -14.71 9.37 -31.86
C GLU A 224 -13.66 10.33 -31.30
N TYR A 225 -12.44 10.29 -31.84
CA TYR A 225 -11.39 11.26 -31.56
C TYR A 225 -11.80 12.56 -32.24
N GLN A 226 -12.84 13.22 -31.71
CA GLN A 226 -13.09 14.62 -32.02
C GLN A 226 -11.88 15.39 -31.48
N ASN A 227 -11.35 16.31 -32.30
CA ASN A 227 -10.21 17.18 -31.98
C ASN A 227 -10.58 18.20 -30.87
N ASP A 228 -11.15 17.72 -29.78
CA ASP A 228 -11.44 18.52 -28.63
C ASP A 228 -10.13 18.82 -27.93
N LEU A 229 -9.84 20.12 -27.84
CA LEU A 229 -8.60 20.64 -27.28
C LEU A 229 -8.40 20.08 -25.87
N TRP A 230 -7.16 19.77 -25.49
CA TRP A 230 -6.75 19.33 -24.15
C TRP A 230 -7.25 20.19 -22.96
N TRP A 231 -7.83 21.37 -23.24
CA TRP A 231 -8.48 22.29 -22.32
C TRP A 231 -10.01 22.15 -22.19
N SER A 232 -10.69 21.30 -22.98
CA SER A 232 -12.15 21.12 -22.86
C SER A 232 -12.50 20.21 -21.68
N PHE A 233 -13.37 20.67 -20.80
CA PHE A 233 -13.91 19.91 -19.68
C PHE A 233 -15.34 19.52 -20.06
N SER A 234 -15.58 18.23 -20.35
CA SER A 234 -16.92 17.74 -20.71
C SER A 234 -17.12 16.31 -20.20
N PHE A 235 -18.37 15.95 -19.92
CA PHE A 235 -18.75 14.60 -19.46
C PHE A 235 -18.54 13.51 -20.53
N GLU A 236 -18.31 13.88 -21.78
CA GLU A 236 -18.07 12.99 -22.93
C GLU A 236 -16.59 12.93 -23.36
N ALA A 237 -15.75 13.86 -22.88
CA ALA A 237 -14.33 13.94 -23.23
C ALA A 237 -13.44 12.99 -22.40
N ASP A 238 -13.76 11.69 -22.40
CA ASP A 238 -13.00 10.66 -21.68
C ASP A 238 -11.51 10.61 -22.14
N ALA A 239 -11.24 10.91 -23.42
CA ALA A 239 -9.88 11.00 -23.98
C ALA A 239 -9.06 12.17 -23.41
N SER A 240 -9.69 13.34 -23.20
CA SER A 240 -9.03 14.52 -22.62
C SER A 240 -8.66 14.30 -21.15
N ARG A 241 -9.55 13.65 -20.38
CA ARG A 241 -9.28 13.28 -18.98
C ARG A 241 -8.13 12.29 -18.86
N PHE A 242 -8.10 11.27 -19.71
CA PHE A 242 -6.99 10.32 -19.79
C PHE A 242 -5.66 11.02 -20.07
N LEU A 243 -5.60 11.89 -21.10
CA LEU A 243 -4.39 12.63 -21.45
C LEU A 243 -3.87 13.47 -20.27
N ARG A 244 -4.76 14.18 -19.55
CA ARG A 244 -4.37 14.95 -18.36
C ARG A 244 -3.81 14.05 -17.25
N ALA A 245 -4.45 12.92 -16.98
CA ALA A 245 -3.95 11.95 -15.99
C ALA A 245 -2.54 11.46 -16.37
N GLN A 246 -2.30 11.15 -17.65
CA GLN A 246 -0.98 10.71 -18.11
C GLN A 246 0.08 11.82 -18.04
N VAL A 247 -0.29 13.07 -18.32
CA VAL A 247 0.61 14.22 -18.10
C VAL A 247 0.98 14.34 -16.62
N GLY A 248 0.03 14.18 -15.70
CA GLY A 248 0.29 14.18 -14.26
C GLY A 248 1.29 13.09 -13.84
N VAL A 249 1.08 11.86 -14.34
CA VAL A 249 1.99 10.72 -14.13
C VAL A 249 3.38 11.03 -14.68
N ALA A 250 3.48 11.57 -15.91
CA ALA A 250 4.75 11.91 -16.53
C ALA A 250 5.51 13.01 -15.75
N VAL A 251 4.81 14.05 -15.32
CA VAL A 251 5.40 15.13 -14.49
C VAL A 251 5.92 14.58 -13.18
N LEU A 252 5.15 13.74 -12.49
CA LEU A 252 5.59 13.09 -11.26
C LEU A 252 6.83 12.22 -11.51
N LEU A 253 6.82 11.40 -12.56
CA LEU A 253 7.95 10.53 -12.90
C LEU A 253 9.22 11.32 -13.23
N ILE A 254 9.11 12.39 -14.02
CA ILE A 254 10.22 13.31 -14.32
C ILE A 254 10.73 13.97 -13.03
N GLY A 255 9.84 14.43 -12.16
CA GLY A 255 10.20 14.99 -10.86
C GLY A 255 11.01 14.00 -10.01
N VAL A 256 10.61 12.72 -10.01
CA VAL A 256 11.34 11.65 -9.31
C VAL A 256 12.70 11.38 -9.96
N ILE A 257 12.79 11.35 -11.30
CA ILE A 257 14.06 11.20 -12.03
C ILE A 257 15.01 12.35 -11.68
N LEU A 258 14.54 13.59 -11.75
CA LEU A 258 15.34 14.77 -11.40
C LEU A 258 15.79 14.72 -9.94
N ALA A 259 14.88 14.42 -9.01
CA ALA A 259 15.20 14.27 -7.60
C ALA A 259 16.23 13.16 -7.35
N GLN A 260 16.25 12.10 -8.16
CA GLN A 260 17.23 11.00 -8.04
C GLN A 260 18.58 11.34 -8.69
N CYS A 261 18.58 12.04 -9.81
CA CYS A 261 19.80 12.46 -10.51
C CYS A 261 20.55 13.58 -9.77
N LEU A 262 19.82 14.53 -9.18
CA LEU A 262 20.39 15.67 -8.46
C LEU A 262 20.89 15.31 -7.05
N ARG A 263 20.62 14.09 -6.57
CA ARG A 263 21.18 13.61 -5.30
C ARG A 263 22.70 13.45 -5.41
N ARG A 264 23.40 14.32 -4.69
CA ARG A 264 24.83 14.21 -4.43
C ARG A 264 25.06 12.97 -3.57
N THR A 265 25.74 11.97 -4.11
CA THR A 265 26.38 10.93 -3.30
C THR A 265 27.50 11.60 -2.50
N PRO A 266 27.49 11.55 -1.16
CA PRO A 266 28.69 11.87 -0.41
C PRO A 266 29.71 10.82 -0.80
N ARG A 267 30.65 11.18 -1.70
CA ARG A 267 31.82 10.36 -1.96
C ARG A 267 32.49 10.16 -0.62
N SER A 268 32.49 8.93 -0.10
CA SER A 268 33.23 8.56 1.10
C SER A 268 34.72 8.69 0.77
N GLN A 269 35.25 9.91 0.86
CA GLN A 269 36.68 10.09 0.96
C GLN A 269 37.05 9.49 2.31
N ALA A 270 37.90 8.48 2.27
CA ALA A 270 38.55 7.91 3.43
C ALA A 270 39.46 8.98 4.06
N ALA A 271 38.87 9.97 4.73
CA ALA A 271 39.62 10.84 5.59
C ALA A 271 40.11 9.98 6.77
N PRO A 272 41.40 10.07 7.15
CA PRO A 272 41.84 9.50 8.42
C PRO A 272 40.95 10.04 9.54
N PRO A 273 40.68 9.24 10.59
CA PRO A 273 39.83 9.68 11.68
C PRO A 273 40.37 10.99 12.24
N ASP A 274 39.56 12.05 12.14
CA ASP A 274 39.83 13.36 12.72
C ASP A 274 40.21 13.17 14.21
N PRO A 275 41.26 13.82 14.75
CA PRO A 275 41.60 13.72 16.18
C PRO A 275 40.40 13.89 17.13
N VAL A 276 39.43 14.73 16.77
CA VAL A 276 38.17 14.94 17.52
C VAL A 276 37.27 13.69 17.50
N SER A 277 37.32 12.89 16.45
CA SER A 277 36.60 11.61 16.33
C SER A 277 37.20 10.52 17.22
N MET A 278 38.53 10.52 17.39
CA MET A 278 39.23 9.52 18.20
C MET A 278 38.99 9.69 19.71
N GLU A 279 38.83 10.94 20.18
CA GLU A 279 38.43 11.20 21.58
C GLU A 279 37.04 10.63 21.89
N LYS A 280 36.09 10.76 20.95
CA LYS A 280 34.75 10.16 21.07
C LYS A 280 34.82 8.63 21.11
N VAL A 281 35.62 8.03 20.23
CA VAL A 281 35.82 6.57 20.23
C VAL A 281 36.37 6.10 21.57
N LYS A 282 37.37 6.78 22.15
CA LYS A 282 37.92 6.44 23.46
C LYS A 282 36.85 6.47 24.56
N CYS A 283 36.05 7.54 24.63
CA CYS A 283 35.00 7.67 25.63
C CYS A 283 33.95 6.53 25.53
N LEU A 284 33.55 6.17 24.31
CA LEU A 284 32.60 5.09 24.07
C LEU A 284 33.19 3.71 24.40
N VAL A 285 34.47 3.48 24.09
CA VAL A 285 35.19 2.24 24.42
C VAL A 285 35.36 2.08 25.93
N GLU A 286 35.70 3.14 26.66
CA GLU A 286 35.82 3.12 28.13
C GLU A 286 34.49 2.79 28.82
N SER A 287 33.37 3.21 28.23
CA SER A 287 32.02 2.87 28.73
C SER A 287 31.55 1.47 28.33
N SER A 288 32.24 0.79 27.42
CA SER A 288 31.83 -0.51 26.89
C SER A 288 32.23 -1.66 27.81
N LEU A 289 31.32 -2.60 28.02
CA LEU A 289 31.58 -3.83 28.76
C LEU A 289 32.33 -4.88 27.94
N GLN A 290 32.51 -4.67 26.63
CA GLN A 290 33.11 -5.65 25.73
C GLN A 290 34.60 -5.40 25.53
N CYS A 291 35.45 -6.37 25.86
CA CYS A 291 36.91 -6.24 25.68
C CYS A 291 37.32 -6.00 24.21
N GLN A 292 36.56 -6.53 23.26
CA GLN A 292 36.84 -6.38 21.83
C GLN A 292 36.77 -4.92 21.35
N SER A 293 36.01 -4.05 22.03
CA SER A 293 35.89 -2.62 21.71
C SER A 293 37.23 -1.88 21.75
N HIS A 294 38.18 -2.34 22.57
CA HIS A 294 39.50 -1.73 22.71
C HIS A 294 40.37 -1.84 21.46
N LEU A 295 40.04 -2.77 20.55
CA LEU A 295 40.70 -2.89 19.25
C LEU A 295 40.48 -1.66 18.36
N ALA A 296 39.45 -0.85 18.63
CA ALA A 296 39.23 0.43 17.96
C ALA A 296 40.43 1.39 18.14
N LEU A 297 41.19 1.26 19.25
CA LEU A 297 42.29 2.17 19.59
C LEU A 297 43.59 1.90 18.81
N LEU A 298 43.64 0.83 18.01
CA LEU A 298 44.82 0.49 17.19
C LEU A 298 45.01 1.43 15.99
N GLY A 299 43.97 2.19 15.60
CA GLY A 299 44.04 3.17 14.52
C GLY A 299 44.07 2.57 13.10
N ASP A 300 43.93 1.25 12.97
CA ASP A 300 43.89 0.53 11.70
C ASP A 300 42.46 0.35 11.14
N LYS A 301 41.44 0.73 11.92
CA LYS A 301 40.02 0.59 11.58
C LYS A 301 39.40 1.92 11.16
N LYS A 302 38.35 1.83 10.34
CA LYS A 302 37.42 2.92 10.05
C LYS A 302 36.21 2.81 10.98
N PHE A 303 35.54 3.94 11.21
CA PHE A 303 34.37 4.02 12.09
C PHE A 303 33.16 4.53 11.33
N HIS A 304 32.02 3.91 11.57
CA HIS A 304 30.71 4.42 11.15
C HIS A 304 29.88 4.71 12.40
N PHE A 305 29.46 5.95 12.57
CA PHE A 305 28.73 6.42 13.75
C PHE A 305 27.22 6.46 13.50
N SER A 306 26.46 6.31 14.58
CA SER A 306 25.02 6.60 14.66
C SER A 306 24.76 8.10 14.43
N GLU A 307 23.52 8.47 14.07
CA GLU A 307 23.13 9.88 13.90
C GLU A 307 23.29 10.69 15.19
N SER A 308 23.07 10.07 16.35
CA SER A 308 23.28 10.67 17.67
C SER A 308 24.77 10.81 18.03
N GLY A 309 25.64 10.02 17.39
CA GLY A 309 27.05 9.87 17.73
C GLY A 309 27.31 9.09 19.03
N GLY A 310 26.28 8.50 19.64
CA GLY A 310 26.38 7.72 20.88
C GLY A 310 26.81 6.26 20.70
N SER A 311 26.83 5.79 19.46
CA SER A 311 27.20 4.42 19.08
C SER A 311 28.00 4.39 17.78
N PHE A 312 28.91 3.43 17.63
CA PHE A 312 29.69 3.23 16.40
C PHE A 312 29.97 1.76 16.08
N VAL A 313 30.24 1.49 14.81
CA VAL A 313 30.75 0.20 14.30
C VAL A 313 32.14 0.43 13.72
N MET A 314 33.08 -0.43 14.08
CA MET A 314 34.43 -0.45 13.51
C MET A 314 34.54 -1.48 12.40
N TYR A 315 35.16 -1.10 11.28
CA TYR A 315 35.27 -1.95 10.10
C TYR A 315 36.57 -1.72 9.33
N GLY A 316 36.94 -2.69 8.51
CA GLY A 316 37.98 -2.60 7.49
C GLY A 316 37.38 -2.68 6.09
N GLU A 317 38.10 -2.15 5.10
CA GLU A 317 37.72 -2.27 3.68
C GLU A 317 38.76 -3.14 2.96
N GLN A 318 38.31 -4.23 2.37
CA GLN A 318 39.14 -5.14 1.58
C GLN A 318 38.48 -5.36 0.21
N GLY A 319 39.05 -4.77 -0.85
CA GLY A 319 38.48 -4.83 -2.19
C GLY A 319 37.08 -4.23 -2.25
N ARG A 320 36.07 -5.06 -2.58
CA ARG A 320 34.64 -4.67 -2.66
C ARG A 320 33.85 -5.06 -1.41
N SER A 321 34.53 -5.38 -0.31
CA SER A 321 33.89 -5.85 0.91
C SER A 321 34.28 -4.95 2.08
N ARG A 322 33.27 -4.57 2.87
CA ARG A 322 33.48 -3.97 4.19
C ARG A 322 33.31 -5.07 5.24
N VAL A 323 34.33 -5.27 6.06
CA VAL A 323 34.35 -6.32 7.08
C VAL A 323 34.27 -5.65 8.45
N VAL A 324 33.17 -5.88 9.14
CA VAL A 324 32.96 -5.40 10.51
C VAL A 324 33.81 -6.20 11.49
N MET A 325 34.37 -5.52 12.49
CA MET A 325 35.13 -6.15 13.56
C MET A 325 34.35 -6.06 14.87
N GLY A 326 33.80 -7.19 15.33
CA GLY A 326 33.01 -7.27 16.56
C GLY A 326 31.61 -6.67 16.44
N ASP A 327 30.93 -6.56 17.58
CA ASP A 327 29.59 -5.96 17.67
C ASP A 327 29.67 -4.42 17.73
N PRO A 328 28.55 -3.71 17.48
CA PRO A 328 28.49 -2.27 17.70
C PRO A 328 28.87 -1.88 19.13
N VAL A 329 29.50 -0.72 19.28
CA VAL A 329 29.94 -0.18 20.58
C VAL A 329 29.11 1.05 20.90
N GLY A 330 28.48 1.07 22.07
CA GLY A 330 27.65 2.18 22.54
C GLY A 330 26.29 1.70 23.05
N ARG A 331 25.25 2.49 22.76
CA ARG A 331 23.88 2.31 23.21
C ARG A 331 23.15 1.20 22.45
N GLU A 332 22.74 0.14 23.14
CA GLU A 332 22.06 -1.03 22.53
C GLU A 332 20.75 -0.67 21.80
N ASP A 333 20.06 0.39 22.23
CA ASP A 333 18.83 0.88 21.58
C ASP A 333 19.06 1.42 20.16
N GLU A 334 20.30 1.75 19.80
CA GLU A 334 20.67 2.31 18.49
C GLU A 334 21.31 1.28 17.54
N TRP A 335 21.58 0.06 17.99
CA TRP A 335 22.39 -0.91 17.24
C TRP A 335 21.74 -1.33 15.92
N ASP A 336 20.44 -1.57 15.94
CA ASP A 336 19.69 -1.98 14.74
C ASP A 336 19.76 -0.90 13.65
N ASP A 337 19.48 0.36 14.01
CA ASP A 337 19.54 1.49 13.08
C ASP A 337 20.98 1.74 12.59
N LEU A 338 21.97 1.59 13.47
CA LEU A 338 23.38 1.73 13.14
C LEU A 338 23.83 0.68 12.12
N LEU A 339 23.53 -0.61 12.35
CA LEU A 339 23.88 -1.69 11.43
C LEU A 339 23.19 -1.54 10.07
N TRP A 340 21.92 -1.13 10.08
CA TRP A 340 21.21 -0.81 8.83
C TRP A 340 21.84 0.34 8.08
N SER A 341 22.17 1.44 8.76
CA SER A 341 22.83 2.60 8.14
C SER A 341 24.22 2.25 7.58
N PHE A 342 24.95 1.35 8.26
CA PHE A 342 26.24 0.84 7.78
C PHE A 342 26.07 -0.02 6.52
N ASN A 343 25.11 -0.94 6.52
CA ASN A 343 24.81 -1.76 5.35
C ASN A 343 24.35 -0.92 4.15
N GLU A 344 23.51 0.09 4.39
CA GLU A 344 23.11 1.06 3.35
C GLU A 344 24.31 1.78 2.75
N LYS A 345 25.22 2.26 3.60
CA LYS A 345 26.42 2.95 3.14
C LYS A 345 27.36 2.03 2.37
N ALA A 346 27.48 0.77 2.78
CA ALA A 346 28.22 -0.25 2.02
C ALA A 346 27.59 -0.48 0.64
N GLU A 347 26.28 -0.69 0.62
CA GLU A 347 25.50 -0.90 -0.60
C GLU A 347 25.45 0.32 -1.56
N ASP A 348 25.62 1.54 -1.04
CA ASP A 348 25.66 2.77 -1.84
C ASP A 348 27.04 3.02 -2.48
N ASP A 349 28.10 2.58 -1.83
CA ASP A 349 29.48 2.77 -2.30
C ASP A 349 29.93 1.69 -3.32
N GLY A 350 29.23 0.56 -3.42
CA GLY A 350 29.40 -0.48 -4.46
C GLY A 350 30.09 -1.76 -3.99
#